data_AF-A0A428TJY5-F1
#
_entry.id   AF-A0A428TJY5-F1
#
_cell.length_a   1.000
_cell.length_b   1.000
_cell.length_c   1.000
_cell.angle_alpha   90.00
_cell.angle_beta   90.00
_cell.angle_gamma   90.00
#
_symmetry.space_group_name_H-M   'P 1'
#
loop_
_entity.id
_entity.type
_entity.pdbx_description
1 polymer ?
#
loop_
_entity_poly.entity_id
_entity_poly.type
_entity_poly.pdbx_seq_one_letter_code
_entity_poly.pdbx_strand_id
1 'polypeptide(L)'
;MPWKARLSGSDMTKLLKGFQPSEMEQKWVIAASGPDDKGIVDVHLCRSWTSYEIYTVRVRVLPGQDGKPGDAEKHGGEVFEILYETSNEFNNTCQSEIEDMAVGLCRGFLGVELGKGPERPKPPVKHHRR
;
A
#
# COMPACT_ATOMS: atom_id res chain seq x y z
N MET A 1 -10.95 -0.08 12.77
CA MET A 1 -9.76 0.59 13.34
C MET A 1 -8.97 1.25 12.20
N PRO A 2 -8.12 2.26 12.43
CA PRO A 2 -7.22 2.75 11.40
C PRO A 2 -6.12 1.71 11.15
N TRP A 3 -5.65 1.61 9.90
CA TRP A 3 -4.39 0.93 9.60
C TRP A 3 -3.28 1.69 10.34
N LYS A 4 -2.45 1.03 11.14
CA LYS A 4 -1.40 1.67 11.94
C LYS A 4 -0.13 0.84 11.95
N ALA A 5 0.35 0.51 10.76
CA ALA A 5 1.59 -0.25 10.62
C ALA A 5 2.77 0.72 10.58
N ARG A 6 3.64 0.60 11.58
CA ARG A 6 4.91 1.32 11.65
C ARG A 6 5.88 0.73 10.63
N LEU A 7 6.48 1.59 9.82
CA LEU A 7 7.50 1.25 8.86
C LEU A 7 8.84 1.78 9.35
N SER A 8 9.87 0.96 9.20
CA SER A 8 11.24 1.39 9.44
C SER A 8 11.69 2.36 8.35
N GLY A 9 12.77 3.10 8.61
CA GLY A 9 13.40 3.95 7.61
C GLY A 9 13.82 3.20 6.35
N SER A 10 14.34 1.99 6.51
CA SER A 10 14.74 1.14 5.38
C SER A 10 13.53 0.66 4.57
N ASP A 11 12.39 0.38 5.21
CA ASP A 11 11.16 0.05 4.49
C ASP A 11 10.59 1.25 3.75
N MET A 12 10.68 2.45 4.33
CA MET A 12 10.35 3.70 3.63
C MET A 12 11.23 3.90 2.39
N THR A 13 12.54 3.68 2.49
CA THR A 13 13.45 3.77 1.34
C THR A 13 13.09 2.77 0.24
N LYS A 14 12.70 1.54 0.59
CA LYS A 14 12.27 0.54 -0.40
C LYS A 14 10.96 0.95 -1.08
N LEU A 15 9.99 1.47 -0.32
CA LEU A 15 8.73 1.99 -0.88
C LEU A 15 8.97 3.16 -1.84
N LEU A 16 9.80 4.13 -1.44
CA LEU A 16 10.15 5.30 -2.25
C LEU A 16 10.91 4.92 -3.52
N LYS A 17 11.78 3.90 -3.44
CA LYS A 17 12.49 3.37 -4.61
C LYS A 17 11.55 2.65 -5.58
N GLY A 18 10.50 2.01 -5.05
CA GLY A 18 9.52 1.26 -5.84
C GLY A 18 10.09 0.01 -6.49
N PHE A 19 9.33 -0.53 -7.44
CA PHE A 19 9.66 -1.71 -8.24
C PHE A 19 9.32 -1.45 -9.71
N GLN A 20 10.34 -1.54 -10.56
CA GLN A 20 10.18 -1.47 -12.01
C GLN A 20 10.43 -2.87 -12.60
N PRO A 21 9.44 -3.46 -13.30
CA PRO A 21 9.60 -4.76 -13.91
C PRO A 21 10.57 -4.72 -15.09
N SER A 22 11.42 -5.75 -15.22
CA SER A 22 12.33 -5.94 -16.34
C SER A 22 11.79 -6.91 -17.40
N GLU A 23 10.77 -7.70 -17.04
CA GLU A 23 10.18 -8.75 -17.87
C GLU A 23 8.67 -8.59 -17.98
N MET A 24 8.08 -8.95 -19.12
CA MET A 24 6.63 -8.83 -19.36
C MET A 24 5.79 -9.68 -18.41
N GLU A 25 6.37 -10.74 -17.84
CA GLU A 25 5.72 -11.64 -16.87
C GLU A 25 5.52 -10.97 -15.51
N GLN A 26 6.29 -9.92 -15.22
CA GLN A 26 6.16 -9.12 -14.01
C GLN A 26 5.03 -8.10 -14.21
N LYS A 27 3.84 -8.53 -13.78
CA LYS A 27 2.56 -7.85 -14.05
C LYS A 27 2.34 -6.53 -13.32
N TRP A 28 3.28 -6.12 -12.47
CA TRP A 28 3.12 -5.03 -11.52
C TRP A 28 4.29 -4.05 -11.60
N VAL A 29 3.95 -2.77 -11.50
CA VAL A 29 4.87 -1.66 -11.26
C VAL A 29 4.48 -1.08 -9.91
N ILE A 30 5.46 -0.79 -9.06
CA ILE A 30 5.23 -0.07 -7.81
C ILE A 30 6.01 1.23 -7.89
N ALA A 31 5.32 2.35 -7.79
CA ALA A 31 5.91 3.68 -7.84
C ALA A 31 5.47 4.50 -6.63
N ALA A 32 6.30 5.42 -6.16
CA ALA A 32 5.94 6.32 -5.07
C ALA A 32 5.92 7.77 -5.55
N SER A 33 4.95 8.53 -5.02
CA SER A 33 4.81 9.97 -5.20
C SER A 33 4.90 10.67 -3.85
N GLY A 34 5.59 11.80 -3.80
CA GLY A 34 5.82 12.57 -2.56
C GLY A 34 7.21 12.32 -1.94
N PRO A 35 7.40 12.62 -0.64
CA PRO A 35 6.39 13.12 0.29
C PRO A 35 5.85 14.52 -0.07
N ASP A 36 4.57 14.77 0.17
CA ASP A 36 3.93 16.09 0.04
C ASP A 36 4.28 17.02 1.22
N ASP A 37 3.74 18.26 1.23
CA ASP A 37 3.94 19.24 2.32
C ASP A 37 3.50 18.74 3.71
N LYS A 38 2.68 17.69 3.78
CA LYS A 38 2.20 17.05 5.00
C LYS A 38 2.96 15.77 5.33
N GLY A 39 3.97 15.41 4.54
CA GLY A 39 4.76 14.20 4.69
C GLY A 39 4.05 12.95 4.20
N ILE A 40 3.04 13.07 3.35
CA ILE A 40 2.30 11.93 2.80
C ILE A 40 3.00 11.45 1.54
N VAL A 41 3.29 10.15 1.52
CA VAL A 41 3.80 9.40 0.38
C VAL A 41 2.66 8.50 -0.11
N ASP A 42 2.31 8.63 -1.38
CA ASP A 42 1.36 7.74 -2.04
C ASP A 42 2.15 6.70 -2.84
N VAL A 43 1.96 5.42 -2.51
CA VAL A 43 2.60 4.29 -3.20
C VAL A 43 1.59 3.63 -4.12
N HIS A 44 1.79 3.79 -5.42
CA HIS A 44 0.92 3.35 -6.49
C HIS A 44 1.31 1.94 -6.95
N LEU A 45 0.35 1.03 -6.95
CA LEU A 45 0.51 -0.33 -7.47
C LEU A 45 -0.26 -0.44 -8.77
N CYS A 46 0.49 -0.42 -9.87
CA CYS A 46 -0.05 -0.34 -11.23
C CYS A 46 0.21 -1.63 -12.02
N ARG A 47 -0.62 -1.89 -13.03
CA ARG A 47 -0.33 -2.93 -14.03
C ARG A 47 0.79 -2.48 -14.95
N SER A 48 1.75 -3.36 -15.23
CA SER A 48 2.96 -2.99 -15.98
C SER A 48 2.71 -2.63 -17.44
N TRP A 49 1.70 -3.23 -18.09
CA TRP A 49 1.43 -3.03 -19.52
C TRP A 49 0.37 -1.95 -19.83
N THR A 50 -0.49 -1.59 -18.88
CA THR A 50 -1.47 -0.49 -19.04
C THR A 50 -1.14 0.75 -18.20
N SER A 51 -0.17 0.65 -17.29
CA SER A 51 0.10 1.65 -16.24
C SER A 51 -1.13 1.96 -15.38
N TYR A 52 -2.15 1.11 -15.40
CA TYR A 52 -3.41 1.34 -14.71
C TYR A 52 -3.21 1.14 -13.21
N GLU A 53 -3.54 2.16 -12.42
CA GLU A 53 -3.48 2.12 -10.96
C GLU A 53 -4.60 1.24 -10.40
N ILE A 54 -4.22 0.23 -9.63
CA ILE A 54 -5.17 -0.69 -9.01
C ILE A 54 -5.31 -0.39 -7.51
N TYR A 55 -4.20 -0.10 -6.85
CA TYR A 55 -4.13 0.20 -5.43
C TYR A 55 -3.21 1.39 -5.18
N THR A 56 -3.55 2.19 -4.17
CA THR A 56 -2.69 3.25 -3.65
C THR A 56 -2.56 3.09 -2.14
N VAL A 57 -1.35 2.75 -1.69
CA VAL A 57 -1.00 2.64 -0.27
C VAL A 57 -0.52 4.01 0.20
N ARG A 58 -1.23 4.61 1.15
CA ARG A 58 -0.89 5.92 1.69
C ARG A 58 -0.12 5.78 2.98
N VAL A 59 1.06 6.39 2.99
CA VAL A 59 2.00 6.33 4.09
C VAL A 59 2.32 7.74 4.52
N ARG A 60 2.34 7.99 5.83
CA ARG A 60 2.87 9.27 6.34
C ARG A 60 4.26 9.08 6.91
N VAL A 61 5.16 9.99 6.59
CA VAL A 61 6.46 10.09 7.27
C VAL A 61 6.22 10.54 8.71
N LEU A 62 6.89 9.88 9.67
CA LEU A 62 6.76 10.23 11.07
C LEU A 62 7.42 11.59 11.36
N PRO A 63 6.83 12.41 12.25
CA PRO A 63 7.35 13.74 12.51
C PRO A 63 8.70 13.71 13.23
N GLY A 64 9.52 14.72 12.94
CA GLY A 64 10.77 15.00 13.66
C GLY A 64 10.53 15.71 15.00
N GLN A 65 11.63 16.14 15.64
CA GLN A 65 11.57 16.86 16.93
C GLN A 65 10.83 18.20 16.86
N ASP A 66 10.68 18.78 15.66
CA ASP A 66 10.01 20.04 15.38
C ASP A 66 8.52 19.88 15.04
N GLY A 67 7.98 18.64 15.09
CA GLY A 67 6.58 18.35 14.81
C GLY A 67 6.19 18.41 13.33
N LYS A 68 7.14 18.69 12.44
CA LYS A 68 6.97 18.63 10.98
C LYS A 68 7.31 17.23 10.46
N PRO A 69 6.88 16.85 9.24
CA PRO A 69 7.34 15.62 8.61
C PRO A 69 8.85 15.50 8.70
N GLY A 70 9.31 14.41 9.31
CA GLY A 70 10.74 14.13 9.44
C GLY A 70 11.33 13.67 8.12
N ASP A 71 12.60 13.28 8.17
CA ASP A 71 13.23 12.53 7.09
C ASP A 71 12.74 11.07 7.11
N ALA A 72 12.28 10.57 5.95
CA ALA A 72 11.67 9.24 5.83
C ALA A 72 12.63 8.09 6.17
N GLU A 73 13.92 8.24 5.87
CA GLU A 73 14.95 7.24 6.16
C GLU A 73 15.31 7.23 7.65
N LYS A 74 15.30 8.39 8.32
CA LYS A 74 15.64 8.49 9.75
C LYS A 74 14.46 8.18 10.67
N HIS A 75 13.27 8.63 10.30
CA HIS A 75 12.08 8.59 11.18
C HIS A 75 11.13 7.46 10.81
N GLY A 76 11.26 6.87 9.62
CA GLY A 76 10.33 5.87 9.13
C GLY A 76 8.95 6.46 8.80
N GLY A 77 7.95 5.59 8.76
CA GLY A 77 6.59 5.99 8.38
C GLY A 77 5.50 5.19 9.08
N GLU A 78 4.26 5.54 8.77
CA GLU A 78 3.07 4.83 9.19
C GLU A 78 2.10 4.70 8.02
N VAL A 79 1.74 3.45 7.69
CA VAL A 79 0.66 3.17 6.75
C VAL A 79 -0.65 3.49 7.44
N PHE A 80 -1.47 4.35 6.83
CA PHE A 80 -2.74 4.76 7.42
C PHE A 80 -3.96 4.42 6.56
N GLU A 81 -3.78 4.21 5.26
CA GLU A 81 -4.88 3.99 4.33
C GLU A 81 -4.43 3.20 3.09
N ILE A 82 -5.30 2.33 2.57
CA ILE A 82 -5.15 1.71 1.25
C ILE A 82 -6.38 2.07 0.44
N LEU A 83 -6.18 2.81 -0.64
CA LEU A 83 -7.20 3.17 -1.61
C LEU A 83 -7.20 2.17 -2.76
N TYR A 84 -8.37 1.94 -3.34
CA TYR A 84 -8.56 1.06 -4.48
C TYR A 84 -9.82 1.47 -5.24
N GLU A 85 -9.79 1.33 -6.56
CA GLU A 85 -10.92 1.65 -7.41
C GLU A 85 -11.92 0.49 -7.41
N THR A 86 -13.15 0.73 -6.94
CA THR A 86 -14.24 -0.28 -6.86
C THR A 86 -15.04 -0.40 -8.15
N SER A 87 -14.97 0.61 -9.02
CA SER A 87 -15.74 0.66 -10.26
C SER A 87 -15.02 0.01 -11.45
N ASN A 88 -13.77 -0.43 -11.28
CA ASN A 88 -13.01 -1.00 -12.39
C ASN A 88 -13.36 -2.49 -12.57
N GLU A 89 -13.52 -2.90 -13.83
CA GLU A 89 -13.82 -4.28 -14.25
C GLU A 89 -12.70 -5.28 -13.91
N PHE A 90 -11.52 -4.79 -13.52
CA PHE A 90 -10.36 -5.56 -13.10
C PHE A 90 -10.35 -5.88 -11.59
N ASN A 91 -11.26 -5.28 -10.80
CA ASN A 91 -11.36 -5.40 -9.34
C ASN A 91 -12.70 -6.07 -8.93
N ASN A 92 -12.87 -7.35 -9.31
CA ASN A 92 -14.03 -8.17 -8.92
C ASN A 92 -13.90 -8.81 -7.53
N THR A 93 -13.16 -8.19 -6.62
CA THR A 93 -12.63 -8.82 -5.40
C THR A 93 -13.23 -8.16 -4.16
N CYS A 94 -13.45 -8.91 -3.08
CA CYS A 94 -13.99 -8.33 -1.84
C CYS A 94 -12.91 -7.53 -1.09
N GLN A 95 -13.32 -6.56 -0.26
CA GLN A 95 -12.40 -5.59 0.34
C GLN A 95 -11.26 -6.21 1.19
N SER A 96 -11.50 -7.35 1.84
CA SER A 96 -10.44 -8.04 2.60
C SER A 96 -9.36 -8.63 1.69
N GLU A 97 -9.77 -9.21 0.57
CA GLU A 97 -8.83 -9.75 -0.42
C GLU A 97 -8.04 -8.63 -1.11
N ILE A 98 -8.61 -7.43 -1.23
CA ILE A 98 -7.92 -6.25 -1.77
C ILE A 98 -6.77 -5.81 -0.87
N GLU A 99 -7.03 -5.71 0.43
CA GLU A 99 -6.01 -5.33 1.41
C GLU A 99 -4.89 -6.39 1.50
N ASP A 100 -5.25 -7.66 1.52
CA ASP A 100 -4.28 -8.77 1.51
C ASP A 100 -3.43 -8.76 0.22
N MET A 101 -4.02 -8.40 -0.92
CA MET A 101 -3.28 -8.26 -2.18
C MET A 101 -2.28 -7.11 -2.14
N ALA A 102 -2.68 -5.92 -1.67
CA ALA A 102 -1.75 -4.79 -1.55
C ALA A 102 -0.58 -5.10 -0.60
N VAL A 103 -0.87 -5.70 0.56
CA VAL A 103 0.16 -6.18 1.50
C VAL A 103 1.07 -7.22 0.85
N GLY A 104 0.49 -8.21 0.16
CA GLY A 104 1.20 -9.27 -0.51
C GLY A 104 2.13 -8.77 -1.62
N LEU A 105 1.71 -7.75 -2.37
CA LEU A 105 2.52 -7.13 -3.42
C LEU A 105 3.71 -6.35 -2.85
N CYS A 106 3.49 -5.51 -1.84
CA CYS A 106 4.59 -4.80 -1.18
C CYS A 106 5.57 -5.75 -0.49
N ARG A 107 5.07 -6.83 0.12
CA ARG A 107 5.92 -7.87 0.69
C ARG A 107 6.69 -8.64 -0.38
N GLY A 108 6.02 -9.05 -1.46
CA GLY A 108 6.59 -9.89 -2.50
C GLY A 108 7.63 -9.17 -3.37
N PHE A 109 7.35 -7.93 -3.75
CA PHE A 109 8.22 -7.16 -4.65
C PHE A 109 9.25 -6.28 -3.93
N LEU A 110 8.90 -5.75 -2.76
CA LEU A 110 9.75 -4.83 -2.01
C LEU A 110 10.28 -5.41 -0.70
N GLY A 111 9.77 -6.55 -0.23
CA GLY A 111 10.13 -7.08 1.09
C GLY A 111 9.70 -6.13 2.23
N VAL A 112 8.59 -5.40 2.05
CA VAL A 112 8.04 -4.47 3.03
C VAL A 112 6.76 -5.05 3.63
N GLU A 113 6.70 -5.13 4.96
CA GLU A 113 5.53 -5.62 5.69
C GLU A 113 4.63 -4.43 6.06
N LEU A 114 3.50 -4.29 5.35
CA LEU A 114 2.53 -3.24 5.63
C LEU A 114 1.63 -3.58 6.82
N GLY A 115 1.81 -4.72 7.50
CA GLY A 115 0.95 -5.18 8.59
C GLY A 115 -0.45 -5.56 8.12
N LYS A 116 -1.36 -5.85 9.07
CA LYS A 116 -2.77 -6.11 8.78
C LYS A 116 -3.59 -4.84 8.96
N GLY A 117 -4.50 -4.62 8.02
CA GLY A 117 -5.58 -3.66 8.16
C GLY A 117 -6.46 -3.98 9.36
N PRO A 118 -7.37 -3.06 9.72
CA PRO A 118 -8.29 -3.28 10.81
C PRO A 118 -9.01 -4.62 10.72
N GLU A 119 -8.98 -5.39 11.81
CA GLU A 119 -9.77 -6.61 11.93
C GLU A 119 -11.25 -6.24 11.75
N ARG A 120 -11.84 -6.69 10.64
CA ARG A 120 -13.25 -6.47 10.33
C ARG A 120 -14.07 -7.66 10.78
N PRO A 121 -15.33 -7.45 11.21
CA PRO A 121 -16.23 -8.55 11.49
C PRO A 121 -16.36 -9.42 10.25
N LYS A 122 -16.24 -10.75 10.43
CA LYS A 122 -16.40 -11.72 9.35
C LYS A 122 -17.71 -11.43 8.60
N PRO A 123 -17.72 -11.42 7.25
CA PRO A 123 -18.96 -11.31 6.51
C PRO A 123 -19.90 -12.44 6.98
N PRO A 124 -21.20 -12.16 7.17
CA PRO A 124 -22.14 -13.20 7.56
C PRO A 124 -22.06 -14.34 6.53
N VAL A 125 -21.91 -15.56 7.03
CA VAL A 125 -21.87 -16.77 6.20
C VAL A 125 -23.13 -16.79 5.35
N LYS A 126 -22.98 -16.55 4.04
CA LYS A 126 -24.08 -16.72 3.09
C LYS A 126 -24.34 -18.23 2.98
N HIS A 127 -25.23 -18.73 3.84
CA HIS A 127 -25.84 -20.04 3.62
C HIS A 127 -26.55 -19.98 2.28
N HIS A 128 -25.95 -20.58 1.26
CA HIS A 128 -26.68 -20.93 0.05
C HIS A 128 -27.74 -21.94 0.50
N ARG A 129 -28.98 -21.46 0.65
CA ARG A 129 -30.12 -22.36 0.75
C ARG A 129 -30.18 -23.11 -0.59
N ARG A 130 -29.90 -24.41 -0.52
CA ARG A 130 -30.25 -25.36 -1.59
C ARG A 130 -31.77 -25.47 -1.67
#